data_AF-A0A1W5XXZ0-F1
#
_entry.id   AF-A0A1W5XXZ0-F1
#
_cell.length_a   1.000
_cell.length_b   1.000
_cell.length_c   1.000
_cell.angle_alpha   90.00
_cell.angle_beta   90.00
_cell.angle_gamma   90.00
#
_symmetry.space_group_name_H-M   'P 1'
#
loop_
_entity.id
_entity.type
_entity.pdbx_description
1 polymer ?
#
loop_
_entity_poly.entity_id
_entity_poly.type
_entity_poly.pdbx_seq_one_letter_code
_entity_poly.pdbx_strand_id
1 'polypeptide(L)'
;MSDTAQPQTHDPAAYASRSAAAWDWLSRAIDAQQDGAWVLDEVEWQVLADVRAATNALHGGHLPPHTREPVHVRVGRLANWAGVCRLAARAGGWQLFPVAGTDASAATGPVGMADLLSGIYALAEQGERWKALIRTAVQQRHAADRAGEALPEQSLEERLNALHPGFERDLADAEAFFTGPGSLEDLHLFFY
;
A
#
# COMPACT_ATOMS: atom_id res chain seq x y z
N MET A 1 2.46 -22.74 25.20
CA MET A 1 3.75 -22.37 24.57
C MET A 1 3.51 -21.06 23.85
N SER A 2 4.01 -19.97 24.43
CA SER A 2 3.81 -18.62 23.88
C SER A 2 4.71 -18.47 22.66
N ASP A 3 4.11 -18.51 21.48
CA ASP A 3 4.78 -18.20 20.22
C ASP A 3 4.89 -16.68 20.14
N THR A 4 5.85 -16.10 20.87
CA THR A 4 6.29 -14.73 20.63
C THR A 4 7.05 -14.74 19.31
N ALA A 5 6.32 -14.74 18.20
CA ALA A 5 6.87 -14.47 16.89
C ALA A 5 7.68 -13.17 17.00
N GLN A 6 9.01 -13.28 16.89
CA GLN A 6 9.85 -12.10 16.73
C GLN A 6 9.24 -11.28 15.59
N PRO A 7 9.02 -9.96 15.76
CA PRO A 7 8.55 -9.14 14.67
C PRO A 7 9.53 -9.37 13.52
N GLN A 8 9.03 -9.86 12.38
CA GLN A 8 9.83 -10.10 11.20
C GLN A 8 10.60 -8.81 10.91
N THR A 9 11.91 -8.81 11.16
CA THR A 9 12.81 -7.72 10.80
C THR A 9 12.64 -7.50 9.31
N HIS A 10 12.26 -6.29 8.94
CA HIS A 10 12.02 -5.94 7.56
C HIS A 10 13.32 -6.01 6.76
N ASP A 11 13.22 -6.54 5.54
CA ASP A 11 14.26 -6.45 4.52
C ASP A 11 13.96 -5.24 3.62
N PRO A 12 14.77 -4.16 3.64
CA PRO A 12 14.59 -3.00 2.77
C PRO A 12 14.52 -3.36 1.27
N ALA A 13 15.19 -4.44 0.85
CA ALA A 13 15.08 -4.93 -0.52
C ALA A 13 13.67 -5.47 -0.83
N ALA A 14 12.95 -5.97 0.18
CA ALA A 14 11.57 -6.43 0.02
C ALA A 14 10.57 -5.27 -0.16
N TYR A 15 10.78 -4.11 0.47
CA TYR A 15 9.98 -2.91 0.15
C TYR A 15 10.26 -2.43 -1.27
N ALA A 16 11.53 -2.25 -1.62
CA ALA A 16 11.91 -1.76 -2.95
C ALA A 16 11.37 -2.65 -4.07
N SER A 17 11.49 -3.97 -3.93
CA SER A 17 10.91 -4.93 -4.89
C SER A 17 9.39 -4.81 -4.99
N ARG A 18 8.70 -4.61 -3.88
CA ARG A 18 7.24 -4.43 -3.85
C ARG A 18 6.80 -3.12 -4.48
N SER A 19 7.51 -2.02 -4.22
CA SER A 19 7.22 -0.71 -4.80
C SER A 19 7.43 -0.74 -6.31
N ALA A 20 8.54 -1.31 -6.79
CA ALA A 20 8.79 -1.51 -8.21
C ALA A 20 7.67 -2.32 -8.88
N ALA A 21 7.31 -3.47 -8.29
CA ALA A 21 6.24 -4.29 -8.83
C ALA A 21 4.88 -3.55 -8.85
N ALA A 22 4.56 -2.75 -7.82
CA ALA A 22 3.33 -1.96 -7.80
C ALA A 22 3.23 -1.01 -9.02
N TRP A 23 4.33 -0.31 -9.33
CA TRP A 23 4.43 0.56 -10.50
C TRP A 23 4.37 -0.20 -11.81
N ASP A 24 5.01 -1.36 -11.91
CA ASP A 24 5.00 -2.19 -13.13
C ASP A 24 3.59 -2.69 -13.45
N TRP A 25 2.86 -3.19 -12.44
CA TRP A 25 1.47 -3.64 -12.61
C TRP A 25 0.53 -2.48 -12.98
N LEU A 26 0.71 -1.30 -12.36
CA LEU A 26 -0.06 -0.10 -12.68
C LEU A 26 0.20 0.36 -14.12
N SER A 27 1.48 0.46 -14.51
CA SER A 27 1.90 0.88 -15.85
C SER A 27 1.39 -0.08 -16.91
N ARG A 28 1.53 -1.40 -16.69
CA ARG A 28 0.99 -2.44 -17.58
C ARG A 28 -0.51 -2.27 -17.84
N ALA A 29 -1.28 -1.97 -16.80
CA ALA A 29 -2.72 -1.77 -16.91
C ALA A 29 -3.08 -0.49 -17.69
N ILE A 30 -2.34 0.61 -17.44
CA ILE A 30 -2.47 1.87 -18.18
C ILE A 30 -2.14 1.65 -19.67
N ASP A 31 -0.99 1.07 -19.97
CA ASP A 31 -0.52 0.83 -21.34
C ASP A 31 -1.54 -0.05 -22.11
N ALA A 32 -2.03 -1.11 -21.49
CA ALA A 32 -3.02 -1.99 -22.11
C ALA A 32 -4.34 -1.28 -22.42
N GLN A 33 -4.78 -0.34 -21.58
CA GLN A 33 -5.96 0.47 -21.88
C GLN A 33 -5.69 1.42 -23.04
N GLN A 34 -4.55 2.12 -23.02
CA GLN A 34 -4.21 3.13 -24.03
C GLN A 34 -3.98 2.53 -25.42
N ASP A 35 -3.42 1.33 -25.47
CA ASP A 35 -3.24 0.55 -26.70
C ASP A 35 -4.54 -0.11 -27.20
N GLY A 36 -5.64 -0.01 -26.43
CA GLY A 36 -6.91 -0.65 -26.73
C GLY A 36 -6.91 -2.18 -26.56
N ALA A 37 -5.87 -2.73 -25.92
CA ALA A 37 -5.76 -4.15 -25.59
C ALA A 37 -6.71 -4.55 -24.43
N TRP A 38 -7.07 -3.58 -23.60
CA TRP A 38 -8.09 -3.70 -22.56
C TRP A 38 -9.10 -2.55 -22.70
N VAL A 39 -10.37 -2.90 -22.98
CA VAL A 39 -11.48 -1.94 -23.03
C VAL A 39 -12.34 -2.16 -21.80
N LEU A 40 -12.51 -1.11 -20.99
CA LEU A 40 -13.27 -1.19 -19.75
C LEU A 40 -14.75 -1.39 -20.05
N ASP A 41 -15.35 -2.39 -19.40
CA ASP A 41 -16.79 -2.54 -19.37
C ASP A 41 -17.46 -1.58 -18.36
N GLU A 42 -18.79 -1.58 -18.30
CA GLU A 42 -19.56 -0.69 -17.41
C GLU A 42 -19.21 -0.91 -15.92
N VAL A 43 -18.94 -2.15 -15.52
CA VAL A 43 -18.59 -2.50 -14.13
C VAL A 43 -17.19 -2.01 -13.80
N GLU A 44 -16.24 -2.23 -14.72
CA GLU A 44 -14.86 -1.78 -14.58
C GLU A 44 -14.78 -0.25 -14.51
N TRP A 45 -15.58 0.46 -15.30
CA TRP A 45 -15.70 1.91 -15.22
C TRP A 45 -16.22 2.39 -13.86
N GLN A 46 -17.25 1.74 -13.32
CA GLN A 46 -17.78 2.11 -12.00
C GLN A 46 -16.75 1.85 -10.90
N VAL A 47 -16.05 0.72 -10.96
CA VAL A 47 -14.99 0.39 -9.98
C VAL A 47 -13.84 1.39 -10.06
N LEU A 48 -13.41 1.77 -11.26
CA LEU A 48 -12.38 2.80 -11.44
C LEU A 48 -12.83 4.15 -10.84
N ALA A 49 -14.08 4.54 -11.06
CA ALA A 49 -14.64 5.75 -10.47
C ALA A 49 -14.67 5.69 -8.94
N ASP A 50 -15.04 4.55 -8.35
CA ASP A 50 -15.08 4.35 -6.90
C ASP A 50 -13.67 4.36 -6.28
N VAL A 51 -12.70 3.72 -6.95
CA VAL A 51 -11.28 3.78 -6.58
C VAL A 51 -10.80 5.23 -6.57
N ARG A 52 -11.10 6.00 -7.62
CA ARG A 52 -10.76 7.44 -7.68
C ARG A 52 -11.45 8.28 -6.61
N ALA A 53 -12.70 7.99 -6.27
CA ALA A 53 -13.38 8.69 -5.19
C ALA A 53 -12.69 8.42 -3.83
N ALA A 54 -12.16 7.21 -3.65
CA ALA A 54 -11.45 6.82 -2.44
C ALA A 54 -10.10 7.54 -2.27
N THR A 55 -9.36 7.88 -3.34
CA THR A 55 -8.07 8.61 -3.23
C THR A 55 -8.20 9.95 -2.52
N ASN A 56 -9.20 10.75 -2.87
CA ASN A 56 -9.41 12.04 -2.24
C ASN A 56 -9.80 11.91 -0.76
N ALA A 57 -10.78 11.04 -0.46
CA ALA A 57 -11.26 10.83 0.91
C ALA A 57 -10.19 10.20 1.83
N LEU A 58 -9.34 9.33 1.29
CA LEU A 58 -8.31 8.64 2.05
C LEU A 58 -7.04 9.45 2.25
N HIS A 59 -6.86 10.61 1.60
CA HIS A 59 -5.65 11.44 1.78
C HIS A 59 -5.93 12.91 2.09
N GLY A 60 -7.21 13.30 2.17
CA GLY A 60 -7.61 14.62 2.65
C GLY A 60 -7.27 15.77 1.69
N GLY A 61 -6.99 15.47 0.41
CA GLY A 61 -6.75 16.46 -0.64
C GLY A 61 -5.41 17.21 -0.56
N HIS A 62 -4.44 16.71 0.20
CA HIS A 62 -3.09 17.28 0.28
C HIS A 62 -2.08 16.40 -0.47
N LEU A 63 -1.08 17.02 -1.09
CA LEU A 63 0.02 16.29 -1.72
C LEU A 63 1.02 15.76 -0.67
N PRO A 64 1.62 14.59 -0.90
CA PRO A 64 2.64 14.02 -0.02
C PRO A 64 3.97 14.79 -0.11
N PRO A 65 4.88 14.64 0.86
CA PRO A 65 4.77 13.76 2.03
C PRO A 65 3.96 14.39 3.17
N HIS A 66 3.11 13.59 3.83
CA HIS A 66 2.25 14.05 4.92
C HIS A 66 2.97 14.16 6.27
N THR A 67 4.22 14.63 6.29
CA THR A 67 5.12 14.55 7.46
C THR A 67 4.65 15.26 8.72
N ARG A 68 3.64 16.15 8.61
CA ARG A 68 3.03 16.85 9.75
C ARG A 68 1.95 16.03 10.46
N GLU A 69 1.54 14.92 9.86
CA GLU A 69 0.51 14.05 10.41
C GLU A 69 1.12 12.90 11.22
N PRO A 70 0.45 12.46 12.30
CA PRO A 70 0.94 11.34 13.10
C PRO A 70 1.15 10.09 12.24
N VAL A 71 2.26 9.38 12.47
CA VAL A 71 2.65 8.20 11.66
C VAL A 71 1.54 7.14 11.56
N HIS A 72 0.79 6.94 12.64
CA HIS A 72 -0.31 5.97 12.66
C HIS A 72 -1.50 6.38 11.77
N VAL A 73 -1.74 7.67 11.58
CA VAL A 73 -2.76 8.19 10.67
C VAL A 73 -2.32 7.95 9.22
N ARG A 74 -1.08 8.32 8.90
CA ARG A 74 -0.47 8.10 7.58
C ARG A 74 -0.51 6.63 7.17
N VAL A 75 -0.01 5.73 8.02
CA VAL A 75 -0.06 4.28 7.79
C VAL A 75 -1.50 3.76 7.73
N GLY A 76 -2.40 4.30 8.55
CA GLY A 76 -3.82 3.93 8.55
C GLY A 76 -4.50 4.21 7.19
N ARG A 77 -4.18 5.34 6.56
CA ARG A 77 -4.70 5.73 5.24
C ARG A 77 -4.26 4.75 4.15
N LEU A 78 -2.98 4.40 4.11
CA LEU A 78 -2.46 3.37 3.20
C LEU A 78 -3.09 1.99 3.46
N ALA A 79 -3.21 1.59 4.71
CA ALA A 79 -3.79 0.30 5.08
C ALA A 79 -5.27 0.16 4.68
N ASN A 80 -6.03 1.26 4.65
CA ASN A 80 -7.44 1.23 4.26
C ASN A 80 -7.63 0.79 2.80
N TRP A 81 -6.67 1.11 1.92
CA TRP A 81 -6.70 0.68 0.53
C TRP A 81 -6.71 -0.83 0.36
N ALA A 82 -6.10 -1.58 1.28
CA ALA A 82 -6.06 -3.04 1.17
C ALA A 82 -7.47 -3.62 1.29
N GLY A 83 -8.30 -3.04 2.15
CA GLY A 83 -9.72 -3.36 2.25
C GLY A 83 -10.49 -2.99 0.98
N VAL A 84 -10.27 -1.79 0.45
CA VAL A 84 -10.91 -1.31 -0.79
C VAL A 84 -10.61 -2.24 -1.96
N CYS A 85 -9.33 -2.55 -2.21
CA CYS A 85 -8.94 -3.42 -3.31
C CYS A 85 -9.51 -4.84 -3.17
N ARG A 86 -9.53 -5.42 -1.96
CA ARG A 86 -10.14 -6.75 -1.73
C ARG A 86 -11.64 -6.74 -2.00
N LEU A 87 -12.35 -5.69 -1.59
CA LEU A 87 -13.78 -5.57 -1.82
C LEU A 87 -14.09 -5.40 -3.30
N ALA A 88 -13.35 -4.53 -4.00
CA ALA A 88 -13.47 -4.34 -5.45
C ALA A 88 -13.19 -5.64 -6.20
N ALA A 89 -12.06 -6.30 -5.89
CA ALA A 89 -11.67 -7.58 -6.47
C ALA A 89 -12.77 -8.65 -6.30
N ARG A 90 -13.31 -8.77 -5.07
CA ARG A 90 -14.38 -9.73 -4.79
C ARG A 90 -15.67 -9.39 -5.51
N ALA A 91 -16.04 -8.12 -5.61
CA ALA A 91 -17.27 -7.68 -6.27
C ALA A 91 -17.23 -7.93 -7.79
N GLY A 92 -16.08 -7.71 -8.43
CA GLY A 92 -15.89 -7.96 -9.87
C GLY A 92 -15.41 -9.36 -10.24
N GLY A 93 -15.19 -10.24 -9.25
CA GLY A 93 -14.68 -11.59 -9.52
C GLY A 93 -13.22 -11.63 -9.97
N TRP A 94 -12.43 -10.58 -9.71
CA TRP A 94 -11.03 -10.49 -10.06
C TRP A 94 -10.15 -11.11 -8.98
N GLN A 95 -9.15 -11.89 -9.39
CA GLN A 95 -8.17 -12.47 -8.48
C GLN A 95 -7.00 -11.51 -8.31
N LEU A 96 -6.76 -11.03 -7.09
CA LEU A 96 -5.58 -10.22 -6.77
C LEU A 96 -4.32 -11.10 -6.78
N PHE A 97 -3.29 -10.65 -7.49
CA PHE A 97 -1.99 -11.33 -7.54
C PHE A 97 -1.14 -10.98 -6.31
N PRO A 98 -0.31 -11.92 -5.82
CA PRO A 98 0.72 -11.62 -4.84
C PRO A 98 1.84 -10.83 -5.54
N VAL A 99 1.82 -9.50 -5.41
CA VAL A 99 2.74 -8.62 -6.16
C VAL A 99 4.16 -8.61 -5.59
N ALA A 100 4.35 -8.93 -4.31
CA ALA A 100 5.69 -8.99 -3.72
C ALA A 100 6.49 -10.19 -4.25
N GLY A 101 7.58 -9.92 -4.98
CA GLY A 101 8.44 -10.95 -5.57
C GLY A 101 7.96 -11.50 -6.91
N THR A 102 6.91 -10.92 -7.49
CA THR A 102 6.36 -11.30 -8.79
C THR A 102 6.56 -10.17 -9.79
N ASP A 103 7.32 -10.44 -10.85
CA ASP A 103 7.52 -9.51 -11.96
C ASP A 103 6.24 -9.41 -12.79
N ALA A 104 5.71 -8.20 -12.97
CA ALA A 104 4.51 -7.96 -13.79
C ALA A 104 4.74 -8.34 -15.26
N SER A 105 5.99 -8.27 -15.74
CA SER A 105 6.36 -8.68 -17.10
C SER A 105 6.26 -10.20 -17.28
N ALA A 106 6.38 -10.97 -16.19
CA ALA A 106 6.22 -12.42 -16.21
C ALA A 106 4.75 -12.87 -16.18
N ALA A 107 3.79 -11.95 -15.95
CA ALA A 107 2.38 -12.26 -16.00
C ALA A 107 1.94 -12.60 -17.44
N THR A 108 1.52 -13.86 -17.63
CA THR A 108 1.00 -14.36 -18.92
C THR A 108 -0.52 -14.34 -18.90
N GLY A 109 -1.14 -13.52 -19.75
CA GLY A 109 -2.59 -13.38 -19.82
C GLY A 109 -3.04 -12.02 -20.33
N PRO A 110 -4.33 -11.87 -20.69
CA PRO A 110 -4.91 -10.58 -21.02
C PRO A 110 -4.83 -9.66 -19.79
N VAL A 111 -4.45 -8.40 -20.02
CA VAL A 111 -4.40 -7.38 -18.99
C VAL A 111 -5.82 -6.91 -18.70
N GLY A 112 -6.16 -6.68 -17.43
CA GLY A 112 -7.46 -6.17 -17.05
C GLY A 112 -7.51 -5.55 -15.65
N MET A 113 -8.73 -5.42 -15.10
CA MET A 113 -8.93 -4.84 -13.77
C MET A 113 -8.19 -5.57 -12.65
N ALA A 114 -7.94 -6.88 -12.80
CA ALA A 114 -7.14 -7.66 -11.86
C ALA A 114 -5.69 -7.14 -11.77
N ASP A 115 -5.07 -6.78 -12.89
CA ASP A 115 -3.72 -6.21 -12.97
C ASP A 115 -3.67 -4.86 -12.26
N LEU A 116 -4.61 -3.96 -12.59
CA LEU A 116 -4.74 -2.63 -11.99
C LEU A 116 -4.89 -2.71 -10.46
N LEU A 117 -5.87 -3.48 -9.99
CA LEU A 117 -6.14 -3.62 -8.56
C LEU A 117 -4.99 -4.31 -7.82
N SER A 118 -4.26 -5.22 -8.48
CA SER A 118 -3.10 -5.88 -7.88
C SER A 118 -1.94 -4.90 -7.66
N GLY A 119 -1.65 -4.03 -8.64
CA GLY A 119 -0.65 -2.96 -8.49
C GLY A 119 -0.95 -2.06 -7.29
N ILE A 120 -2.20 -1.61 -7.15
CA ILE A 120 -2.64 -0.80 -6.01
C ILE A 120 -2.55 -1.59 -4.69
N TYR A 121 -3.01 -2.84 -4.70
CA TYR A 121 -3.02 -3.69 -3.52
C TYR A 121 -1.62 -3.98 -2.97
N ALA A 122 -0.60 -4.02 -3.82
CA ALA A 122 0.78 -4.29 -3.42
C ALA A 122 1.27 -3.36 -2.31
N LEU A 123 1.13 -2.04 -2.49
CA LEU A 123 1.52 -1.03 -1.51
C LEU A 123 0.47 -0.86 -0.42
N ALA A 124 -0.81 -1.08 -0.72
CA ALA A 124 -1.85 -1.08 0.30
C ALA A 124 -1.63 -2.17 1.37
N GLU A 125 -1.26 -3.38 0.96
CA GLU A 125 -0.89 -4.48 1.86
C GLU A 125 0.37 -4.13 2.68
N GLN A 126 1.30 -3.36 2.13
CA GLN A 126 2.44 -2.86 2.89
C GLN A 126 2.00 -1.95 4.04
N GLY A 127 0.98 -1.11 3.80
CA GLY A 127 0.31 -0.32 4.83
C GLY A 127 -0.24 -1.18 5.98
N GLU A 128 -0.86 -2.32 5.68
CA GLU A 128 -1.33 -3.25 6.72
C GLU A 128 -0.18 -3.89 7.50
N ARG A 129 0.93 -4.23 6.84
CA ARG A 129 2.15 -4.75 7.50
C ARG A 129 2.73 -3.71 8.46
N TRP A 130 2.82 -2.46 8.04
CA TRP A 130 3.24 -1.36 8.92
C TRP A 130 2.24 -1.10 10.06
N LYS A 131 0.93 -1.24 9.83
CA LYS A 131 -0.08 -1.15 10.88
C LYS A 131 0.10 -2.25 11.93
N ALA A 132 0.45 -3.46 11.51
CA ALA A 132 0.81 -4.55 12.41
C ALA A 132 2.11 -4.25 13.18
N LEU A 133 3.12 -3.69 12.52
CA LEU A 133 4.37 -3.25 13.17
C LEU A 133 4.11 -2.21 14.27
N ILE A 134 3.30 -1.19 13.99
CA ILE A 134 2.88 -0.17 14.97
C ILE A 134 2.19 -0.85 16.16
N ARG A 135 1.25 -1.77 15.90
CA ARG A 135 0.56 -2.51 16.96
C ARG A 135 1.54 -3.26 17.86
N THR A 136 2.50 -3.97 17.26
CA THR A 136 3.54 -4.70 18.00
C THR A 136 4.41 -3.77 18.84
N ALA A 137 4.85 -2.64 18.28
CA ALA A 137 5.65 -1.65 19.01
C ALA A 137 4.89 -1.08 20.23
N VAL A 138 3.61 -0.76 20.07
CA VAL A 138 2.74 -0.27 21.16
C VAL A 138 2.52 -1.35 22.22
N GLN A 139 2.29 -2.60 21.82
CA GLN A 139 2.13 -3.72 22.75
C GLN A 139 3.40 -4.00 23.56
N GLN A 140 4.57 -3.94 22.93
CA GLN A 140 5.86 -4.09 23.61
C GLN A 140 6.06 -3.01 24.66
N ARG A 141 5.75 -1.75 24.32
CA ARG A 141 5.81 -0.64 25.27
C ARG A 141 4.90 -0.87 26.48
N HIS A 142 3.63 -1.19 26.25
CA HIS A 142 2.69 -1.50 27.33
C HIS A 142 3.07 -2.74 28.16
N ALA A 143 3.81 -3.69 27.59
CA ALA A 143 4.33 -4.82 28.34
C ALA A 143 5.50 -4.41 29.25
N ALA A 144 6.45 -3.62 28.75
CA ALA A 144 7.57 -3.09 29.54
C ALA A 144 7.10 -2.16 30.67
N ASP A 145 6.14 -1.27 30.40
CA ASP A 145 5.54 -0.39 31.42
C ASP A 145 4.91 -1.22 32.56
N ARG A 146 4.25 -2.33 32.23
CA ARG A 146 3.67 -3.27 33.22
C ARG A 146 4.73 -4.08 33.97
N ALA A 147 5.87 -4.36 33.35
CA ALA A 147 6.99 -5.06 33.98
C ALA A 147 7.86 -4.14 34.86
N GLY A 148 7.60 -2.82 34.85
CA GLY A 148 8.44 -1.84 35.55
C GLY A 148 9.80 -1.62 34.90
N GLU A 149 9.94 -1.98 33.62
CA GLU A 149 11.17 -1.79 32.85
C GLU A 149 11.25 -0.36 32.32
N ALA A 150 12.36 0.32 32.59
CA ALA A 150 12.62 1.64 32.01
C ALA A 150 13.08 1.48 30.56
N LEU A 151 12.14 1.58 29.61
CA LEU A 151 12.49 1.76 28.20
C LEU A 151 13.00 3.20 27.98
N PRO A 152 13.95 3.42 27.06
CA PRO A 152 14.33 4.77 26.65
C PRO A 152 13.10 5.54 26.14
N GLU A 153 12.99 6.82 26.49
CA GLU A 153 12.00 7.71 25.88
C GLU A 153 12.34 7.87 24.39
N GLN A 154 11.66 7.08 23.56
CA GLN A 154 11.74 7.14 22.10
C GLN A 154 10.34 7.45 21.57
N SER A 155 10.28 8.33 20.57
CA SER A 155 9.09 8.51 19.76
C SER A 155 8.71 7.21 19.05
N LEU A 156 7.43 7.11 18.63
CA LEU A 156 6.99 5.95 17.87
C LEU A 156 7.75 5.85 16.55
N GLU A 157 8.02 6.99 15.92
CA GLU A 157 8.77 7.15 14.67
C GLU A 157 10.20 6.62 14.80
N GLU A 158 10.94 7.02 15.83
CA GLU A 158 12.29 6.51 16.10
C GLU A 158 12.28 4.99 16.32
N ARG A 159 11.28 4.48 17.05
CA ARG A 159 11.13 3.05 17.29
C ARG A 159 10.81 2.29 16.00
N LEU A 160 9.94 2.83 15.14
CA LEU A 160 9.62 2.23 13.85
C LEU A 160 10.83 2.22 12.92
N ASN A 161 11.59 3.32 12.83
CA ASN A 161 12.83 3.37 12.06
C ASN A 161 13.89 2.40 12.59
N ALA A 162 13.95 2.16 13.91
CA ALA A 162 14.85 1.16 14.49
C ALA A 162 14.45 -0.28 14.14
N LEU A 163 13.15 -0.56 14.09
CA LEU A 163 12.61 -1.88 13.69
C LEU A 163 12.62 -2.09 12.17
N HIS A 164 12.55 -1.00 11.41
CA HIS A 164 12.43 -0.94 9.97
C HIS A 164 13.27 0.23 9.44
N PRO A 165 14.57 0.01 9.20
CA PRO A 165 15.46 1.05 8.70
C PRO A 165 15.01 1.59 7.34
N GLY A 166 14.71 2.89 7.28
CA GLY A 166 14.19 3.53 6.06
C GLY A 166 12.67 3.69 6.02
N PHE A 167 11.96 3.27 7.08
CA PHE A 167 10.50 3.35 7.19
C PHE A 167 9.92 4.69 6.75
N GLU A 168 10.48 5.83 7.17
CA GLU A 168 9.95 7.15 6.77
C GLU A 168 10.04 7.42 5.27
N ARG A 169 11.16 7.03 4.64
CA ARG A 169 11.35 7.17 3.19
C ARG A 169 10.39 6.26 2.45
N ASP A 170 10.28 5.02 2.90
CA ASP A 170 9.42 4.02 2.27
C ASP A 170 7.93 4.41 2.44
N LEU A 171 7.54 4.98 3.58
CA LEU A 171 6.21 5.55 3.78
C LEU A 171 5.93 6.72 2.82
N ALA A 172 6.89 7.62 2.65
CA ALA A 172 6.75 8.75 1.72
C ALA A 172 6.65 8.29 0.25
N ASP A 173 7.42 7.28 -0.14
CA ASP A 173 7.35 6.65 -1.46
C ASP A 173 5.97 6.01 -1.71
N ALA A 174 5.45 5.26 -0.74
CA ALA A 174 4.12 4.69 -0.82
C ALA A 174 3.04 5.78 -0.93
N GLU A 175 3.11 6.85 -0.15
CA GLU A 175 2.17 7.98 -0.25
C GLU A 175 2.20 8.63 -1.66
N ALA A 176 3.38 8.77 -2.26
CA ALA A 176 3.54 9.29 -3.63
C ALA A 176 2.89 8.38 -4.69
N PHE A 177 2.85 7.06 -4.49
CA PHE A 177 2.11 6.15 -5.38
C PHE A 177 0.59 6.36 -5.34
N PHE A 178 0.02 6.85 -4.23
CA PHE A 178 -1.43 7.07 -4.13
C PHE A 178 -1.87 8.49 -4.49
N THR A 179 -1.01 9.49 -4.31
CA THR A 179 -1.37 10.93 -4.39
C THR A 179 -0.31 11.84 -5.02
N GLY A 180 0.73 11.25 -5.63
CA GLY A 180 1.75 11.99 -6.38
C GLY A 180 1.36 12.22 -7.84
N PRO A 181 2.18 12.94 -8.61
CA PRO A 181 2.03 13.01 -10.06
C PRO A 181 2.25 11.65 -10.73
N GLY A 182 1.42 11.33 -11.73
CA GLY A 182 1.43 10.04 -12.43
C GLY A 182 0.95 8.86 -11.58
N SER A 183 0.31 9.15 -10.45
CA SER A 183 -0.08 8.17 -9.44
C SER A 183 -1.53 7.69 -9.60
N LEU A 184 -2.04 6.98 -8.60
CA LEU A 184 -3.44 6.57 -8.54
C LEU A 184 -4.43 7.75 -8.67
N GLU A 185 -4.08 8.93 -8.16
CA GLU A 185 -4.91 10.14 -8.28
C GLU A 185 -5.11 10.59 -9.73
N ASP A 186 -4.10 10.34 -10.57
CA ASP A 186 -4.07 10.73 -11.97
C ASP A 186 -4.66 9.68 -12.91
N LEU A 187 -5.23 8.57 -12.41
CA LEU A 187 -5.83 7.52 -13.25
C LEU A 187 -6.83 8.05 -14.28
N HIS A 188 -7.58 9.10 -13.94
CA HIS A 188 -8.54 9.72 -14.85
C HIS A 188 -7.92 10.36 -16.10
N LEU A 189 -6.61 10.63 -16.11
CA LEU A 189 -5.88 11.14 -17.27
C LEU A 189 -5.52 10.01 -18.24
N PHE A 190 -5.43 8.78 -17.75
CA PHE A 190 -4.99 7.63 -18.51
C PHE A 190 -6.14 6.81 -19.07
N PHE A 191 -7.30 6.80 -18.40
CA PHE A 191 -8.48 6.04 -18.76
C PHE A 191 -9.57 6.98 -19.31
N TYR A 192 -9.69 7.06 -20.64
CA TYR A 192 -10.69 7.86 -21.38
C TYR A 192 -11.33 7.09 -22.54
#